data_AF-A0A924HM62-F1
#
_entry.id   AF-A0A924HM62-F1
#
_cell.length_a   1.000
_cell.length_b   1.000
_cell.length_c   1.000
_cell.angle_alpha   90.00
_cell.angle_beta   90.00
_cell.angle_gamma   90.00
#
_symmetry.space_group_name_H-M   'P 1'
#
loop_
_entity.id
_entity.type
_entity.pdbx_description
1 polymer ?
#
loop_
_entity_poly.entity_id
_entity_poly.type
_entity_poly.pdbx_seq_one_letter_code
_entity_poly.pdbx_strand_id
1 'polypeptide(L)'
;MNRLRKFLLHTMVWIFLITIFTFAATAGFNSSNGVYILFVGLSFLNIAIFYINLYFIIPITLDKRKFFLWMLACLIVVIAFLAIKYGYSFYLYKLSGLKMMAKDKEMSFSEPFNYLLGTFITNGFFVFLSTVYKFTVDWFFNEREKSDLEKQSLTAELAFLKSQINPHFLFNSLNNIYSLAYQKSDETPNAILKLSEIMRYMLYESNDNRVALEKEITYLKSFIELQKLRFKGKANVILEVEGNISNQNIVPLILISFVENAFKHGLATDAKNPIHINISVFEDNLLFTIKNKKNNLNKDQTGGIGMVNVTRRLELTYPEKYKLSVENHEHDYYCELYLNL
;
A
#
# COMPACT_ATOMS: atom_id res chain seq x y z
N MET A 1 23.17 -0.99 -3.67
CA MET A 1 24.35 -1.57 -4.35
C MET A 1 24.94 -0.52 -5.30
N ASN A 2 26.17 -0.07 -5.06
CA ASN A 2 26.79 1.05 -5.79
C ASN A 2 26.85 0.77 -7.30
N ARG A 3 26.57 1.79 -8.13
CA ARG A 3 26.58 1.68 -9.61
C ARG A 3 27.90 1.10 -10.14
N LEU A 4 29.01 1.46 -9.49
CA LEU A 4 30.35 0.93 -9.79
C LEU A 4 30.44 -0.59 -9.60
N ARG A 5 29.87 -1.14 -8.53
CA ARG A 5 29.89 -2.59 -8.26
C ARG A 5 29.07 -3.38 -9.28
N LYS A 6 27.93 -2.83 -9.73
CA LYS A 6 27.13 -3.42 -10.82
C LYS A 6 27.91 -3.46 -12.13
N PHE A 7 28.56 -2.35 -12.48
CA PHE A 7 29.38 -2.25 -13.69
C PHE A 7 30.54 -3.25 -13.66
N LEU A 8 31.30 -3.31 -12.56
CA LEU A 8 32.43 -4.24 -12.41
C LEU A 8 32.00 -5.71 -12.51
N LEU A 9 30.90 -6.09 -11.86
CA LEU A 9 30.36 -7.45 -11.95
C LEU A 9 29.93 -7.81 -13.37
N HIS A 10 29.23 -6.91 -14.08
CA HIS A 10 28.84 -7.13 -15.47
C HIS A 10 30.05 -7.29 -16.39
N THR A 11 31.05 -6.41 -16.26
CA THR A 11 32.29 -6.51 -17.05
C THR A 11 33.04 -7.81 -16.78
N MET A 12 33.11 -8.23 -15.52
CA MET A 12 33.74 -9.51 -15.14
C MET A 12 33.02 -10.72 -15.75
N VAL A 13 31.68 -10.73 -15.74
CA VAL A 13 30.87 -11.79 -16.37
C VAL A 13 31.12 -11.85 -17.88
N TRP A 14 31.18 -10.69 -18.55
CA TRP A 14 31.46 -10.65 -19.99
C TRP A 14 32.86 -11.14 -20.32
N ILE A 15 33.88 -10.71 -19.58
CA ILE A 15 35.25 -11.21 -19.77
C ILE A 15 35.30 -12.73 -19.60
N PHE A 16 34.64 -13.26 -18.57
CA PHE A 16 34.56 -14.69 -18.32
C PHE A 16 33.87 -15.45 -19.48
N LEU A 17 32.71 -14.97 -19.93
CA LEU A 17 31.98 -15.57 -21.06
C LEU A 17 32.80 -15.53 -22.35
N ILE A 18 33.39 -14.38 -22.70
CA ILE A 18 34.25 -14.25 -23.89
C ILE A 18 35.41 -15.24 -23.82
N THR A 19 36.06 -15.35 -22.66
CA THR A 19 37.20 -16.26 -22.45
C THR A 19 36.78 -17.72 -22.65
N ILE A 20 35.67 -18.14 -22.04
CA ILE A 20 35.16 -19.51 -22.17
C ILE A 20 34.74 -19.84 -23.61
N PHE A 21 33.97 -18.96 -24.25
CA PHE A 21 33.50 -19.21 -25.61
C PHE A 21 34.66 -19.22 -26.61
N THR A 22 35.64 -18.33 -26.44
CA THR A 22 36.85 -18.32 -27.28
C THR A 22 37.71 -19.56 -27.03
N PHE A 23 37.90 -19.97 -25.78
CA PHE A 23 38.64 -21.19 -25.44
C PHE A 23 37.95 -22.43 -26.02
N ALA A 24 36.65 -22.61 -25.78
CA ALA A 24 35.88 -23.74 -26.29
C ALA A 24 35.89 -23.79 -27.82
N ALA A 25 35.80 -22.64 -28.50
CA ALA A 25 35.79 -22.59 -29.95
C ALA A 25 37.18 -22.77 -30.59
N THR A 26 38.26 -22.55 -29.83
CA THR A 26 39.65 -22.74 -30.29
C THR A 26 40.24 -24.09 -29.86
N ALA A 27 39.60 -24.78 -28.91
CA ALA A 27 39.98 -26.10 -28.41
C ALA A 27 39.86 -27.16 -29.52
N GLY A 28 40.93 -27.32 -30.31
CA GLY A 28 40.99 -28.25 -31.43
C GLY A 28 41.58 -27.68 -32.73
N PHE A 29 41.91 -26.38 -32.76
CA PHE A 29 42.55 -25.72 -33.91
C PHE A 29 44.03 -25.46 -33.66
N ASN A 30 44.85 -25.59 -34.71
CA ASN A 30 46.23 -25.11 -34.65
C ASN A 30 46.20 -23.58 -34.60
N SER A 31 46.73 -23.05 -33.49
CA SER A 31 46.46 -21.70 -33.04
C SER A 31 47.22 -20.65 -33.86
N SER A 32 46.53 -20.02 -34.81
CA SER A 32 47.00 -18.80 -35.48
C SER A 32 46.29 -17.57 -34.91
N ASN A 33 46.99 -16.45 -34.82
CA ASN A 33 46.45 -15.19 -34.29
C ASN A 33 45.11 -14.76 -34.93
N GLY A 34 44.89 -15.13 -36.20
CA GLY A 34 43.66 -14.83 -36.93
C GLY A 34 42.41 -15.55 -36.40
N VAL A 35 42.56 -16.76 -35.85
CA VAL A 35 41.44 -17.52 -35.27
C VAL A 35 40.93 -16.84 -34.00
N TYR A 36 41.84 -16.32 -33.15
CA TYR A 36 41.45 -15.55 -31.97
C TYR A 36 40.73 -14.25 -32.33
N ILE A 37 41.22 -13.51 -33.33
CA ILE A 37 40.59 -12.25 -33.80
C ILE A 37 39.15 -12.51 -34.28
N LEU A 38 38.93 -13.61 -34.99
CA LEU A 38 37.60 -14.03 -35.45
C LEU A 38 36.67 -14.30 -34.26
N PHE A 39 37.06 -15.14 -33.31
CA PHE A 39 36.20 -15.51 -32.17
C PHE A 39 35.95 -14.36 -31.18
N VAL A 40 36.93 -13.48 -30.98
CA VAL A 40 36.74 -12.26 -30.20
C VAL A 40 35.72 -11.34 -30.89
N GLY A 41 35.83 -11.14 -32.21
CA GLY A 41 34.85 -10.37 -32.98
C GLY A 41 33.42 -10.96 -32.92
N LEU A 42 33.29 -12.27 -33.07
CA LEU A 42 32.00 -12.96 -32.91
C LEU A 42 31.42 -12.81 -31.49
N SER A 43 32.28 -12.74 -30.47
CA SER A 43 31.86 -12.51 -29.08
C SER A 43 31.30 -11.10 -28.86
N PHE A 44 31.83 -10.08 -29.54
CA PHE A 44 31.22 -8.74 -29.50
C PHE A 44 29.82 -8.72 -30.15
N LEU A 45 29.62 -9.48 -31.23
CA LEU A 45 28.29 -9.63 -31.83
C LEU A 45 27.30 -10.37 -30.89
N ASN A 46 27.79 -11.32 -30.09
CA ASN A 46 26.99 -11.97 -29.03
C ASN A 46 26.56 -10.99 -27.92
N ILE A 47 27.46 -10.10 -27.52
CA ILE A 47 27.15 -9.05 -26.56
C ILE A 47 26.11 -8.08 -27.14
N ALA A 48 26.25 -7.73 -28.42
CA ALA A 48 25.31 -6.85 -29.10
C ALA A 48 23.89 -7.44 -29.15
N ILE A 49 23.72 -8.72 -29.53
CA ILE A 49 22.39 -9.36 -29.54
C ILE A 49 21.76 -9.40 -28.13
N PHE A 50 22.55 -9.65 -27.09
CA PHE A 50 22.09 -9.62 -25.70
C PHE A 50 21.51 -8.25 -25.33
N TYR A 51 22.24 -7.17 -25.60
CA TYR A 51 21.80 -5.81 -25.24
C TYR A 51 20.67 -5.29 -26.14
N ILE A 52 20.64 -5.67 -27.41
CA ILE A 52 19.54 -5.37 -28.32
C ILE A 52 18.24 -6.00 -27.80
N ASN A 53 18.29 -7.28 -27.43
CA ASN A 53 17.12 -7.96 -26.87
C ASN A 53 16.69 -7.32 -25.54
N LEU A 54 17.65 -7.05 -24.65
CA LEU A 54 17.39 -6.50 -23.32
C LEU A 54 16.79 -5.09 -23.34
N TYR A 55 17.34 -4.18 -24.15
CA TYR A 55 16.96 -2.75 -24.11
C TYR A 55 15.96 -2.32 -25.17
N PHE A 56 15.83 -3.06 -26.28
CA PHE A 56 14.92 -2.69 -27.37
C PHE A 56 13.79 -3.69 -27.56
N ILE A 57 14.10 -4.97 -27.75
CA ILE A 57 13.06 -5.97 -28.08
C ILE A 57 12.11 -6.16 -26.89
N ILE A 58 12.64 -6.48 -25.70
CA ILE A 58 11.81 -6.75 -24.52
C ILE A 58 10.88 -5.57 -24.17
N PRO A 59 11.36 -4.30 -24.07
CA PRO A 59 10.49 -3.18 -23.71
C PRO A 59 9.39 -2.86 -24.75
N ILE A 60 9.67 -3.10 -26.03
CA ILE A 60 8.70 -2.81 -27.10
C ILE A 60 7.61 -3.89 -27.17
N THR A 61 7.96 -5.15 -26.88
CA THR A 61 7.05 -6.29 -27.08
C THR A 61 6.61 -6.97 -25.79
N LEU A 62 7.55 -7.50 -25.00
CA LEU A 62 7.27 -8.39 -23.88
C LEU A 62 6.71 -7.64 -22.67
N ASP A 63 7.20 -6.42 -22.40
CA ASP A 63 6.64 -5.53 -21.37
C ASP A 63 5.19 -5.13 -21.70
N LYS A 64 4.82 -5.09 -22.98
CA LYS A 64 3.45 -4.83 -23.45
C LYS A 64 2.59 -6.09 -23.58
N ARG A 65 3.05 -7.23 -23.04
CA ARG A 65 2.39 -8.55 -23.13
C ARG A 65 2.15 -9.07 -24.56
N LYS A 66 2.88 -8.56 -25.55
CA LYS A 66 2.78 -8.96 -26.96
C LYS A 66 3.73 -10.12 -27.27
N PHE A 67 3.46 -11.30 -26.69
CA PHE A 67 4.35 -12.47 -26.76
C PHE A 67 4.65 -12.93 -28.20
N PHE A 68 3.64 -12.96 -29.07
CA PHE A 68 3.83 -13.36 -30.47
C PHE A 68 4.79 -12.41 -31.22
N LEU A 69 4.64 -11.10 -31.02
CA LEU A 69 5.52 -10.10 -31.63
C LEU A 69 6.95 -10.18 -31.07
N TRP A 70 7.10 -10.52 -29.79
CA TRP A 70 8.42 -10.78 -29.19
C TRP A 70 9.10 -11.98 -29.86
N MET A 71 8.39 -13.10 -30.01
CA MET A 71 8.93 -14.30 -30.65
C MET A 71 9.36 -14.02 -32.11
N LEU A 72 8.54 -13.28 -32.85
CA LEU A 72 8.87 -12.84 -34.21
C LEU A 72 10.12 -11.94 -34.23
N ALA A 73 10.19 -10.96 -33.34
CA ALA A 73 11.33 -10.04 -33.25
C ALA A 73 12.63 -10.77 -32.87
N CYS A 74 12.58 -11.71 -31.93
CA CYS A 74 13.71 -12.57 -31.59
C CYS A 74 14.16 -13.40 -32.80
N LEU A 75 13.23 -14.00 -33.54
CA LEU A 75 13.56 -14.78 -34.74
C LEU A 75 14.23 -13.90 -35.81
N ILE A 76 13.69 -12.71 -36.07
CA ILE A 76 14.26 -11.74 -37.01
C ILE A 76 15.69 -11.35 -36.60
N VAL A 77 15.91 -11.04 -35.32
CA VAL A 77 17.24 -10.66 -34.83
C VAL A 77 18.22 -11.82 -34.87
N VAL A 78 17.80 -13.05 -34.54
CA VAL A 78 18.64 -14.25 -34.64
C VAL A 78 19.07 -14.50 -36.09
N ILE A 79 18.14 -14.38 -37.05
CA ILE A 79 18.43 -14.54 -38.49
C ILE A 79 19.34 -13.43 -39.02
N ALA A 80 19.07 -12.16 -38.65
CA ALA A 80 19.90 -11.02 -39.06
C ALA A 80 21.34 -11.16 -38.55
N PHE A 81 21.52 -11.53 -37.28
CA PHE A 81 22.85 -11.74 -36.70
C PHE A 81 23.54 -12.98 -37.24
N LEU A 82 22.80 -14.01 -37.65
CA LEU A 82 23.36 -15.16 -38.35
C LEU A 82 23.95 -14.75 -39.71
N ALA A 83 23.24 -13.92 -40.49
CA ALA A 83 23.77 -13.39 -41.76
C ALA A 83 25.00 -12.49 -41.55
N ILE A 84 24.97 -11.61 -40.54
CA ILE A 84 26.11 -10.72 -40.21
C ILE A 84 27.34 -11.54 -39.80
N LYS A 85 27.18 -12.55 -38.94
CA LYS A 85 28.29 -13.41 -38.50
C LYS A 85 28.89 -14.21 -39.65
N TYR A 86 28.04 -14.79 -40.50
CA TYR A 86 28.49 -15.51 -41.69
C TYR A 86 29.28 -14.58 -42.63
N GLY A 87 28.77 -13.38 -42.90
CA GLY A 87 29.47 -12.36 -43.70
C GLY A 87 30.80 -11.91 -43.10
N TYR A 88 30.86 -11.70 -41.77
CA TYR A 88 32.08 -11.37 -41.06
C TYR A 88 33.13 -12.48 -41.16
N SER A 89 32.73 -13.73 -40.93
CA SER A 89 33.61 -14.89 -41.08
C SER A 89 34.10 -15.07 -42.52
N PHE A 90 33.24 -14.85 -43.52
CA PHE A 90 33.60 -14.90 -44.94
C PHE A 90 34.57 -13.79 -45.36
N TYR A 91 34.33 -12.57 -44.89
CA TYR A 91 35.22 -11.44 -45.16
C TYR A 91 36.62 -11.66 -44.59
N LEU A 92 36.71 -12.10 -43.33
CA LEU A 92 37.98 -12.41 -42.70
C LEU A 92 38.71 -13.56 -43.41
N TYR A 93 37.99 -14.62 -43.79
CA TYR A 93 38.56 -15.71 -44.58
C TYR A 93 39.21 -15.21 -45.87
N LYS A 94 38.53 -14.34 -46.63
CA LYS A 94 39.04 -13.77 -47.88
C LYS A 94 40.24 -12.83 -47.68
N LEU A 95 40.24 -12.02 -46.62
CA LEU A 95 41.28 -11.02 -46.37
C LEU A 95 42.57 -11.63 -45.82
N SER A 96 42.45 -12.57 -44.89
CA SER A 96 43.58 -13.10 -44.13
C SER A 96 44.17 -14.39 -44.72
N GLY A 97 43.50 -14.99 -45.70
CA GLY A 97 43.88 -16.30 -46.24
C GLY A 97 43.87 -17.42 -45.18
N LEU A 98 43.18 -17.20 -44.05
CA LEU A 98 43.06 -18.17 -42.96
C LEU A 98 42.36 -19.44 -43.45
N LYS A 99 43.16 -20.39 -43.93
CA LYS A 99 42.74 -21.79 -44.01
C LYS A 99 42.61 -22.29 -42.58
N MET A 100 41.41 -22.24 -42.02
CA MET A 100 41.13 -22.88 -40.74
C MET A 100 41.33 -24.38 -40.92
N MET A 101 42.46 -24.91 -40.49
CA MET A 101 42.72 -26.35 -40.46
C MET A 101 42.38 -26.88 -39.08
N ALA A 102 41.32 -27.69 -38.99
CA ALA A 102 41.03 -28.50 -37.83
C ALA A 102 41.40 -29.94 -38.19
N LYS A 103 42.50 -30.45 -37.60
CA LYS A 103 42.88 -31.87 -37.66
C LYS A 103 42.80 -32.44 -39.10
N ASP A 104 43.53 -31.82 -40.02
CA ASP A 104 43.62 -32.16 -41.45
C ASP A 104 42.35 -31.98 -42.30
N LYS A 105 41.29 -31.36 -41.77
CA LYS A 105 40.15 -30.84 -42.56
C LYS A 105 40.18 -29.33 -42.63
N GLU A 106 40.10 -28.78 -43.84
CA GLU A 106 39.80 -27.36 -44.04
C GLU A 106 38.37 -27.10 -43.53
N MET A 107 38.27 -26.46 -42.36
CA MET A 107 37.04 -25.86 -41.88
C MET A 107 36.80 -24.57 -42.67
N SER A 108 36.55 -24.73 -43.96
CA SER A 108 36.36 -23.66 -44.93
C SER A 108 35.06 -23.94 -45.64
N PHE A 109 33.93 -23.40 -45.16
CA PHE A 109 32.66 -23.36 -45.92
C PHE A 109 32.15 -24.71 -46.48
N SER A 110 32.79 -25.82 -46.14
CA SER A 110 32.59 -27.15 -46.71
C SER A 110 31.42 -27.87 -46.03
N GLU A 111 31.13 -27.48 -44.79
CA GLU A 111 29.92 -27.88 -44.05
C GLU A 111 29.17 -26.63 -43.56
N PRO A 112 28.58 -25.84 -44.47
CA PRO A 112 27.91 -24.58 -44.12
C PRO A 112 26.77 -24.80 -43.13
N PHE A 113 26.12 -25.96 -43.19
CA PHE A 113 25.06 -26.33 -42.27
C PHE A 113 25.51 -26.35 -40.80
N ASN A 114 26.66 -26.95 -40.49
CA ASN A 114 27.15 -27.08 -39.11
C ASN A 114 27.54 -25.72 -38.51
N TYR A 115 28.16 -24.86 -39.31
CA TYR A 115 28.46 -23.48 -38.89
C TYR A 115 27.18 -22.66 -38.64
N LEU A 116 26.21 -22.75 -39.56
CA LEU A 116 24.93 -22.04 -39.44
C LEU A 116 24.14 -22.52 -38.22
N LEU A 117 24.10 -23.83 -37.99
CA LEU A 117 23.41 -24.43 -36.84
C LEU A 117 24.08 -24.01 -35.51
N GLY A 118 25.41 -24.07 -35.40
CA GLY A 118 26.13 -23.59 -34.22
C GLY A 118 25.93 -22.09 -33.96
N THR A 119 25.91 -21.28 -35.03
CA THR A 119 25.64 -19.84 -34.93
C THR A 119 24.20 -19.55 -34.50
N PHE A 120 23.23 -20.31 -34.99
CA PHE A 120 21.84 -20.22 -34.57
C PHE A 120 21.67 -20.55 -33.08
N ILE A 121 22.27 -21.66 -32.62
CA ILE A 121 22.22 -22.10 -31.22
C ILE A 121 22.87 -21.04 -30.31
N THR A 122 24.04 -20.52 -30.67
CA THR A 122 24.72 -19.49 -29.88
C THR A 122 23.94 -18.17 -29.82
N ASN A 123 23.37 -17.71 -30.94
CA ASN A 123 22.48 -16.54 -30.94
C ASN A 123 21.26 -16.75 -30.03
N GLY A 124 20.61 -17.92 -30.14
CA GLY A 124 19.48 -18.29 -29.29
C GLY A 124 19.84 -18.30 -27.81
N PHE A 125 21.03 -18.80 -27.45
CA PHE A 125 21.54 -18.77 -26.08
C PHE A 125 21.65 -17.36 -25.51
N PHE A 126 22.18 -16.37 -26.25
CA PHE A 126 22.30 -15.00 -25.75
C PHE A 126 20.94 -14.26 -25.66
N VAL A 127 20.00 -14.57 -26.57
CA VAL A 127 18.60 -14.08 -26.45
C VAL A 127 17.93 -14.70 -25.23
N PHE A 128 18.10 -16.00 -25.00
CA PHE A 128 17.59 -16.67 -23.82
C PHE A 128 18.20 -16.07 -22.53
N LEU A 129 19.52 -15.89 -22.48
CA LEU A 129 20.22 -15.35 -21.32
C LEU A 129 19.77 -13.92 -20.98
N SER A 130 19.59 -13.05 -21.97
CA SER A 130 19.07 -11.69 -21.77
C SER A 130 17.63 -11.70 -21.25
N THR A 131 16.81 -12.63 -21.74
CA THR A 131 15.42 -12.80 -21.30
C THR A 131 15.36 -13.26 -19.85
N VAL A 132 16.11 -14.31 -19.50
CA VAL A 132 16.23 -14.79 -18.11
C VAL A 132 16.72 -13.67 -17.20
N TYR A 133 17.77 -12.95 -17.59
CA TYR A 133 18.29 -11.82 -16.82
C TYR A 133 17.22 -10.77 -16.54
N LYS A 134 16.47 -10.36 -17.56
CA LYS A 134 15.40 -9.36 -17.45
C LYS A 134 14.27 -9.85 -16.53
N PHE A 135 13.79 -11.08 -16.73
CA PHE A 135 12.78 -11.68 -15.86
C PHE A 135 13.23 -11.77 -14.40
N THR A 136 14.48 -12.16 -14.14
CA THR A 136 15.01 -12.21 -12.76
C THR A 136 15.02 -10.82 -12.11
N VAL A 137 15.51 -9.80 -12.83
CA VAL A 137 15.56 -8.42 -12.31
C VAL A 137 14.15 -7.88 -12.04
N ASP A 138 13.22 -8.07 -12.98
CA ASP A 138 11.85 -7.60 -12.84
C ASP A 138 11.11 -8.34 -11.73
N TRP A 139 11.36 -9.66 -11.57
CA TRP A 139 10.79 -10.45 -10.47
C TRP A 139 11.24 -9.92 -9.10
N PHE A 140 12.54 -9.68 -8.91
CA PHE A 140 13.06 -9.11 -7.66
C PHE A 140 12.53 -7.70 -7.39
N PHE A 141 12.35 -6.90 -8.44
CA PHE A 141 11.78 -5.55 -8.30
C PHE A 141 10.31 -5.62 -7.88
N ASN A 142 9.50 -6.43 -8.57
CA ASN A 142 8.08 -6.63 -8.28
C ASN A 142 7.86 -7.24 -6.89
N GLU A 143 8.67 -8.21 -6.48
CA GLU A 143 8.56 -8.82 -5.15
C GLU A 143 8.86 -7.80 -4.05
N ARG A 144 9.85 -6.93 -4.28
CA ARG A 144 10.17 -5.84 -3.35
C ARG A 144 9.05 -4.80 -3.29
N GLU A 145 8.53 -4.38 -4.44
CA GLU A 145 7.42 -3.43 -4.52
C GLU A 145 6.18 -3.99 -3.80
N LYS A 146 5.87 -5.27 -4.02
CA LYS A 146 4.80 -5.97 -3.31
C LYS A 146 5.01 -5.99 -1.79
N SER A 147 6.20 -6.34 -1.34
CA SER A 147 6.54 -6.32 0.09
C SER A 147 6.43 -4.92 0.71
N ASP A 148 6.84 -3.89 -0.04
CA ASP A 148 6.76 -2.50 0.42
C ASP A 148 5.29 -2.03 0.50
N LEU A 149 4.44 -2.42 -0.46
CA LEU A 149 2.99 -2.16 -0.43
C LEU A 149 2.29 -2.88 0.73
N GLU A 150 2.62 -4.15 0.99
CA GLU A 150 2.07 -4.90 2.13
C GLU A 150 2.43 -4.24 3.47
N LYS A 151 3.67 -3.78 3.63
CA LYS A 151 4.10 -3.02 4.82
C LYS A 151 3.35 -1.71 4.98
N GLN A 152 3.12 -0.97 3.89
CA GLN A 152 2.34 0.27 3.92
C GLN A 152 0.89 -0.02 4.32
N SER A 153 0.28 -1.07 3.79
CA SER A 153 -1.08 -1.52 4.16
C SER A 153 -1.17 -1.85 5.64
N LEU A 154 -0.26 -2.69 6.16
CA LEU A 154 -0.19 -3.04 7.59
C LEU A 154 0.00 -1.80 8.47
N THR A 155 0.86 -0.87 8.04
CA THR A 155 1.10 0.37 8.79
C THR A 155 -0.14 1.26 8.81
N ALA A 156 -0.87 1.34 7.70
CA ALA A 156 -2.13 2.09 7.62
C ALA A 156 -3.23 1.46 8.48
N GLU A 157 -3.36 0.13 8.45
CA GLU A 157 -4.30 -0.61 9.29
C GLU A 157 -3.98 -0.44 10.78
N LEU A 158 -2.71 -0.57 11.17
CA LEU A 158 -2.28 -0.28 12.55
C LEU A 158 -2.55 1.17 12.96
N ALA A 159 -2.33 2.14 12.06
CA ALA A 159 -2.64 3.54 12.33
C ALA A 159 -4.15 3.76 12.50
N PHE A 160 -4.98 3.13 11.66
CA PHE A 160 -6.43 3.16 11.76
C PHE A 160 -6.90 2.55 13.09
N LEU A 161 -6.45 1.35 13.44
CA LEU A 161 -6.77 0.69 14.71
C LEU A 161 -6.33 1.55 15.92
N LYS A 162 -5.13 2.13 15.88
CA LYS A 162 -4.67 3.05 16.93
C LYS A 162 -5.53 4.31 17.02
N SER A 163 -6.03 4.82 15.90
CA SER A 163 -6.88 6.01 15.88
C SER A 163 -8.27 5.79 16.48
N GLN A 164 -8.77 4.54 16.51
CA GLN A 164 -10.03 4.22 17.18
C GLN A 164 -9.96 4.40 18.70
N ILE A 165 -8.75 4.35 19.29
CA ILE A 165 -8.54 4.65 20.70
C ILE A 165 -8.12 6.11 20.81
N ASN A 166 -8.93 6.97 21.44
CA ASN A 166 -8.52 8.33 21.77
C ASN A 166 -7.54 8.31 22.97
N PRO A 167 -6.21 8.40 22.76
CA PRO A 167 -5.24 8.17 23.84
C PRO A 167 -5.34 9.27 24.90
N HIS A 168 -5.64 10.49 24.45
CA HIS A 168 -5.83 11.63 25.34
C HIS A 168 -7.04 11.45 26.26
N PHE A 169 -8.17 10.96 25.73
CA PHE A 169 -9.32 10.61 26.55
C PHE A 169 -8.97 9.53 27.59
N LEU A 170 -8.22 8.50 27.17
CA LEU A 170 -7.82 7.41 28.07
C LEU A 170 -6.90 7.89 29.19
N PHE A 171 -5.84 8.64 28.88
CA PHE A 171 -4.93 9.20 29.90
C PHE A 171 -5.68 10.12 30.87
N ASN A 172 -6.55 10.99 30.38
CA ASN A 172 -7.34 11.87 31.24
C ASN A 172 -8.31 11.09 32.13
N SER A 173 -8.96 10.06 31.59
CA SER A 173 -9.86 9.20 32.35
C SER A 173 -9.12 8.46 33.46
N LEU A 174 -7.96 7.89 33.16
CA LEU A 174 -7.10 7.23 34.16
C LEU A 174 -6.61 8.21 35.23
N ASN A 175 -6.21 9.43 34.87
CA ASN A 175 -5.79 10.46 35.83
C ASN A 175 -6.93 10.89 36.76
N ASN A 176 -8.16 10.99 36.25
CA ASN A 176 -9.33 11.27 37.09
C ASN A 176 -9.62 10.12 38.04
N ILE A 177 -9.58 8.88 37.56
CA ILE A 177 -9.76 7.68 38.39
C ILE A 177 -8.66 7.61 39.46
N TYR A 178 -7.40 7.89 39.11
CA TYR A 178 -6.31 7.96 40.07
C TYR A 178 -6.58 9.02 41.14
N SER A 179 -7.09 10.20 40.75
CA SER A 179 -7.44 11.26 41.69
C SER A 179 -8.58 10.83 42.63
N LEU A 180 -9.61 10.15 42.12
CA LEU A 180 -10.70 9.58 42.92
C LEU A 180 -10.18 8.53 43.91
N ALA A 181 -9.31 7.62 43.43
CA ALA A 181 -8.70 6.59 44.25
C ALA A 181 -7.81 7.18 45.36
N TYR A 182 -7.00 8.19 45.03
CA TYR A 182 -6.16 8.91 45.98
C TYR A 182 -7.00 9.61 47.06
N GLN A 183 -8.16 10.16 46.67
CA GLN A 183 -9.13 10.78 47.58
C GLN A 183 -10.02 9.77 48.33
N LYS A 184 -9.86 8.46 48.07
CA LYS A 184 -10.72 7.39 48.61
C LYS A 184 -12.21 7.64 48.33
N SER A 185 -12.53 8.13 47.14
CA SER A 185 -13.91 8.38 46.73
C SER A 185 -14.65 7.07 46.44
N ASP A 186 -15.89 6.97 46.94
CA ASP A 186 -16.80 5.85 46.67
C ASP A 186 -17.19 5.74 45.18
N GLU A 187 -16.93 6.77 44.36
CA GLU A 187 -17.16 6.76 42.91
C GLU A 187 -16.08 5.98 42.14
N THR A 188 -14.94 5.66 42.77
CA THR A 188 -13.79 5.02 42.10
C THR A 188 -14.16 3.70 41.41
N PRO A 189 -14.87 2.75 42.06
CA PRO A 189 -15.24 1.48 41.41
C PRO A 189 -16.18 1.69 40.21
N ASN A 190 -17.12 2.63 40.32
CA ASN A 190 -18.05 2.97 39.25
C ASN A 190 -17.31 3.56 38.05
N ALA A 191 -16.36 4.48 38.28
CA ALA A 191 -15.54 5.07 37.23
C ALA A 191 -14.69 4.02 36.47
N ILE A 192 -14.14 3.03 37.18
CA ILE A 192 -13.41 1.91 36.57
C ILE A 192 -14.34 1.06 35.70
N LEU A 193 -15.55 0.73 36.20
CA LEU A 193 -16.54 -0.03 35.45
C LEU A 193 -16.94 0.69 34.16
N LYS A 194 -17.22 1.99 34.24
CA LYS A 194 -17.57 2.83 33.07
C LYS A 194 -16.44 2.90 32.05
N LEU A 195 -15.19 3.05 32.50
CA LEU A 195 -14.05 3.00 31.60
C LEU A 195 -13.91 1.62 30.92
N SER A 196 -14.12 0.53 31.66
CA SER A 196 -14.08 -0.83 31.13
C SER A 196 -15.16 -1.07 30.06
N GLU A 197 -16.38 -0.58 30.27
CA GLU A 197 -17.47 -0.62 29.30
C GLU A 197 -17.11 0.11 28.00
N ILE A 198 -16.58 1.33 28.12
CA ILE A 198 -16.14 2.15 26.97
C ILE A 198 -15.02 1.43 26.20
N MET A 199 -14.02 0.90 26.89
CA MET A 199 -12.91 0.16 26.26
C MET A 199 -13.39 -1.11 25.56
N ARG A 200 -14.27 -1.89 26.18
CA ARG A 200 -14.82 -3.11 25.59
C ARG A 200 -15.59 -2.82 24.31
N TYR A 201 -16.42 -1.77 24.31
CA TYR A 201 -17.15 -1.35 23.11
C TYR A 201 -16.20 -0.99 21.96
N MET A 202 -15.18 -0.15 22.23
CA MET A 202 -14.22 0.30 21.20
C MET A 202 -13.28 -0.81 20.69
N LEU A 203 -12.98 -1.82 21.50
CA LEU A 203 -12.05 -2.89 21.10
C LEU A 203 -12.73 -4.05 20.37
N TYR A 204 -13.97 -4.36 20.73
CA TYR A 204 -14.62 -5.59 20.26
C TYR A 204 -15.87 -5.33 19.46
N GLU A 205 -16.61 -4.25 19.73
CA GLU A 205 -17.93 -4.04 19.15
C GLU A 205 -17.91 -3.02 18.00
N SER A 206 -17.00 -2.04 18.01
CA SER A 206 -16.93 -1.03 16.95
C SER A 206 -16.23 -1.46 15.65
N ASN A 207 -15.73 -2.70 15.59
CA ASN A 207 -15.08 -3.24 14.38
C ASN A 207 -16.08 -3.81 13.36
N ASP A 208 -17.34 -4.00 13.75
CA ASP A 208 -18.40 -4.44 12.84
C ASP A 208 -18.94 -3.27 12.00
N ASN A 209 -19.46 -3.57 10.81
CA ASN A 209 -20.08 -2.56 9.93
C ASN A 209 -21.27 -1.86 10.60
N ARG A 210 -22.00 -2.58 11.46
CA ARG A 210 -23.14 -2.09 12.24
C ARG A 210 -23.24 -2.81 13.58
N VAL A 211 -23.80 -2.13 14.57
CA VAL A 211 -24.01 -2.61 15.94
C VAL A 211 -25.43 -2.31 16.40
N ALA A 212 -25.91 -3.07 17.38
CA ALA A 212 -27.21 -2.80 18.00
C ALA A 212 -27.22 -1.38 18.61
N LEU A 213 -28.28 -0.62 18.31
CA LEU A 213 -28.44 0.75 18.81
C LEU A 213 -28.40 0.81 20.34
N GLU A 214 -28.91 -0.22 21.02
CA GLU A 214 -28.83 -0.39 22.47
C GLU A 214 -27.38 -0.32 23.00
N LYS A 215 -26.43 -0.90 22.27
CA LYS A 215 -25.01 -0.89 22.65
C LYS A 215 -24.39 0.48 22.46
N GLU A 216 -24.68 1.17 21.35
CA GLU A 216 -24.25 2.56 21.10
C GLU A 216 -24.80 3.50 22.20
N ILE A 217 -26.08 3.35 22.58
CA ILE A 217 -26.69 4.16 23.66
C ILE A 217 -26.06 3.85 25.01
N THR A 218 -25.79 2.58 25.30
CA THR A 218 -25.10 2.17 26.55
C THR A 218 -23.71 2.77 26.61
N TYR A 219 -22.98 2.73 25.50
CA TYR A 219 -21.68 3.38 25.35
C TYR A 219 -21.75 4.89 25.60
N LEU A 220 -22.73 5.59 24.99
CA LEU A 220 -22.96 7.02 25.22
C LEU A 220 -23.22 7.34 26.69
N LYS A 221 -24.07 6.56 27.37
CA LYS A 221 -24.37 6.72 28.80
C LYS A 221 -23.09 6.61 29.64
N SER A 222 -22.30 5.56 29.42
CA SER A 222 -21.06 5.34 30.17
C SER A 222 -20.03 6.45 29.90
N PHE A 223 -19.95 6.94 28.66
CA PHE A 223 -19.11 8.10 28.32
C PHE A 223 -19.57 9.37 29.04
N ILE A 224 -20.86 9.71 29.00
CA ILE A 224 -21.42 10.91 29.64
C ILE A 224 -21.17 10.89 31.15
N GLU A 225 -21.39 9.75 31.81
CA GLU A 225 -21.14 9.60 33.25
C GLU A 225 -19.64 9.80 33.58
N LEU A 226 -18.74 9.23 32.79
CA LEU A 226 -17.30 9.43 32.98
C LEU A 226 -16.90 10.89 32.77
N GLN A 227 -17.51 11.59 31.80
CA GLN A 227 -17.31 13.02 31.60
C GLN A 227 -17.84 13.84 32.77
N LYS A 228 -19.01 13.51 33.34
CA LYS A 228 -19.53 14.19 34.54
C LYS A 228 -18.55 14.09 35.71
N LEU A 229 -17.94 12.93 35.93
CA LEU A 229 -16.91 12.74 36.95
C LEU A 229 -15.68 13.63 36.71
N ARG A 230 -15.24 13.80 35.45
CA ARG A 230 -14.14 14.74 35.10
C ARG A 230 -14.45 16.17 35.55
N PHE A 231 -15.71 16.61 35.45
CA PHE A 231 -16.16 17.91 35.93
C PHE A 231 -16.55 17.91 37.42
N LYS A 232 -16.15 16.89 38.19
CA LYS A 232 -16.48 16.73 39.62
C LYS A 232 -17.99 16.81 39.88
N GLY A 233 -18.79 16.22 38.99
CA GLY A 233 -20.26 16.21 39.06
C GLY A 233 -20.92 17.55 38.69
N LYS A 234 -20.16 18.57 38.29
CA LYS A 234 -20.71 19.89 37.93
C LYS A 234 -21.26 19.98 36.50
N ALA A 235 -21.01 18.96 35.67
CA ALA A 235 -21.53 18.95 34.31
C ALA A 235 -23.01 18.59 34.32
N ASN A 236 -23.84 19.45 33.70
CA ASN A 236 -25.28 19.25 33.58
C ASN A 236 -25.57 18.72 32.19
N VAL A 237 -25.98 17.45 32.11
CA VAL A 237 -26.29 16.76 30.86
C VAL A 237 -27.58 15.99 31.03
N ILE A 238 -28.51 16.21 30.11
CA ILE A 238 -29.79 15.51 30.02
C ILE A 238 -29.74 14.64 28.77
N LEU A 239 -29.91 13.33 28.96
CA LEU A 239 -30.02 12.36 27.88
C LEU A 239 -31.40 11.72 27.95
N GLU A 240 -32.21 11.98 26.94
CA GLU A 240 -33.54 11.41 26.76
C GLU A 240 -33.49 10.41 25.61
N VAL A 241 -34.11 9.25 25.83
CA VAL A 241 -34.20 8.18 24.83
C VAL A 241 -35.65 7.74 24.78
N GLU A 242 -36.25 7.89 23.61
CA GLU A 242 -37.66 7.61 23.38
C GLU A 242 -37.84 6.62 22.22
N GLY A 243 -38.90 5.81 22.30
CA GLY A 243 -39.24 4.83 21.27
C GLY A 243 -38.59 3.45 21.45
N ASN A 244 -38.68 2.62 20.41
CA ASN A 244 -38.18 1.25 20.45
C ASN A 244 -36.77 1.17 19.85
N ILE A 245 -35.77 1.01 20.71
CA ILE A 245 -34.37 0.87 20.33
C ILE A 245 -33.96 -0.58 20.05
N SER A 246 -34.82 -1.54 20.37
CA SER A 246 -34.55 -2.97 20.17
C SER A 246 -34.64 -3.35 18.71
N ASN A 247 -33.78 -4.28 18.27
CA ASN A 247 -33.63 -4.72 16.87
C ASN A 247 -33.21 -3.64 15.86
N GLN A 248 -32.82 -2.45 16.33
CA GLN A 248 -32.27 -1.39 15.48
C GLN A 248 -30.75 -1.46 15.42
N ASN A 249 -30.16 -1.20 14.25
CA ASN A 249 -28.72 -1.26 14.01
C ASN A 249 -28.18 0.07 13.49
N ILE A 250 -27.05 0.51 14.03
CA ILE A 250 -26.39 1.77 13.68
C ILE A 250 -24.90 1.54 13.38
N VAL A 251 -24.30 2.42 12.59
CA VAL A 251 -22.84 2.46 12.44
C VAL A 251 -22.22 2.86 13.80
N PRO A 252 -21.28 2.08 14.34
CA PRO A 252 -20.74 2.31 15.68
C PRO A 252 -20.02 3.65 15.79
N LEU A 253 -20.02 4.27 16.97
CA LEU A 253 -19.28 5.50 17.28
C LEU A 253 -19.69 6.70 16.40
N ILE A 254 -20.90 6.72 15.83
CA ILE A 254 -21.36 7.88 15.04
C ILE A 254 -21.95 8.97 15.94
N LEU A 255 -22.67 8.58 17.00
CA LEU A 255 -23.35 9.53 17.88
C LEU A 255 -22.36 10.18 18.86
N ILE A 256 -21.33 9.43 19.28
CA ILE A 256 -20.33 9.92 20.24
C ILE A 256 -19.59 11.16 19.75
N SER A 257 -19.35 11.29 18.44
CA SER A 257 -18.65 12.46 17.88
C SER A 257 -19.40 13.77 18.16
N PHE A 258 -20.73 13.75 18.21
CA PHE A 258 -21.53 14.91 18.56
C PHE A 258 -21.46 15.22 20.07
N VAL A 259 -21.52 14.18 20.90
CA VAL A 259 -21.43 14.32 22.37
C VAL A 259 -20.04 14.81 22.79
N GLU A 260 -18.97 14.30 22.18
CA GLU A 260 -17.60 14.79 22.39
C GLU A 260 -17.47 16.28 22.04
N ASN A 261 -18.04 16.70 20.90
CA ASN A 261 -18.04 18.10 20.50
C ASN A 261 -18.76 18.99 21.53
N ALA A 262 -19.90 18.54 22.08
CA ALA A 262 -20.61 19.29 23.11
C ALA A 262 -19.80 19.41 24.41
N PHE A 263 -19.07 18.38 24.84
CA PHE A 263 -18.18 18.49 26.01
C PHE A 263 -16.92 19.32 25.77
N LYS A 264 -16.44 19.39 24.53
CA LYS A 264 -15.22 20.13 24.16
C LYS A 264 -15.49 21.63 23.96
N HIS A 265 -16.58 21.95 23.26
CA HIS A 265 -16.91 23.31 22.84
C HIS A 265 -18.09 23.91 23.63
N GLY A 266 -18.84 23.09 24.36
CA GLY A 266 -19.98 23.54 25.16
C GLY A 266 -19.61 23.92 26.58
N LEU A 267 -20.43 24.80 27.17
CA LEU A 267 -20.35 25.18 28.57
C LEU A 267 -21.07 24.15 29.45
N ALA A 268 -20.48 22.98 29.64
CA ALA A 268 -21.09 21.85 30.34
C ALA A 268 -21.48 22.14 31.81
N THR A 269 -20.86 23.13 32.46
CA THR A 269 -21.11 23.48 33.87
C THR A 269 -22.25 24.47 34.09
N ASP A 270 -22.92 24.95 33.05
CA ASP A 270 -24.07 25.85 33.17
C ASP A 270 -25.34 25.06 33.52
N ALA A 271 -25.77 25.14 34.78
CA ALA A 271 -26.97 24.44 35.26
C ALA A 271 -28.27 24.95 34.63
N LYS A 272 -28.30 26.20 34.13
CA LYS A 272 -29.49 26.76 33.47
C LYS A 272 -29.61 26.29 32.02
N ASN A 273 -28.49 25.92 31.41
CA ASN A 273 -28.41 25.51 30.00
C ASN A 273 -27.62 24.21 29.89
N PRO A 274 -28.18 23.07 30.37
CA PRO A 274 -27.52 21.79 30.27
C PRO A 274 -27.26 21.38 28.83
N ILE A 275 -26.30 20.49 28.60
CA ILE A 275 -26.18 19.79 27.32
C ILE A 275 -27.39 18.88 27.21
N HIS A 276 -28.27 19.16 26.26
CA HIS A 276 -29.50 18.40 26.03
C HIS A 276 -29.29 17.46 24.84
N ILE A 277 -29.46 16.17 25.06
CA ILE A 277 -29.33 15.13 24.05
C ILE A 277 -30.66 14.38 24.02
N ASN A 278 -31.30 14.33 22.85
CA ASN A 278 -32.49 13.51 22.66
C ASN A 278 -32.27 12.51 21.52
N ILE A 279 -32.67 11.27 21.76
CA ILE A 279 -32.62 10.16 20.81
C ILE A 279 -34.04 9.59 20.70
N SER A 280 -34.75 9.95 19.64
CA SER A 280 -36.08 9.44 19.37
C SER A 280 -36.02 8.42 18.23
N VAL A 281 -36.56 7.23 18.47
CA VAL A 281 -36.64 6.16 17.46
C VAL A 281 -38.08 5.85 17.12
N PHE A 282 -38.42 5.93 15.85
CA PHE A 282 -39.76 5.65 15.34
C PHE A 282 -39.65 4.80 14.08
N GLU A 283 -40.19 3.58 14.15
CA GLU A 283 -40.01 2.55 13.14
C GLU A 283 -38.52 2.32 12.85
N ASP A 284 -38.08 2.50 11.60
CA ASP A 284 -36.70 2.36 11.15
C ASP A 284 -35.97 3.72 11.05
N ASN A 285 -36.47 4.74 11.74
CA ASN A 285 -35.86 6.07 11.71
C ASN A 285 -35.38 6.49 13.09
N LEU A 286 -34.22 7.13 13.12
CA LEU A 286 -33.61 7.70 14.30
C LEU A 286 -33.46 9.19 14.12
N LEU A 287 -34.00 9.95 15.08
CA LEU A 287 -33.77 11.37 15.22
C LEU A 287 -32.87 11.59 16.43
N PHE A 288 -31.64 12.04 16.19
CA PHE A 288 -30.70 12.46 17.21
C PHE A 288 -30.61 13.98 17.21
N THR A 289 -30.80 14.59 18.38
CA THR A 289 -30.60 16.03 18.55
C THR A 289 -29.66 16.30 19.72
N ILE A 290 -28.81 17.31 19.56
CA ILE A 290 -27.97 17.80 20.64
C ILE A 290 -27.97 19.33 20.65
N LYS A 291 -28.18 19.91 21.84
CA LYS A 291 -28.14 21.35 22.08
C LYS A 291 -27.21 21.66 23.23
N ASN A 292 -26.33 22.64 23.05
CA ASN A 292 -25.50 23.15 24.13
C ASN A 292 -25.20 24.64 23.94
N LYS A 293 -25.01 25.34 25.06
CA LYS A 293 -24.44 26.69 25.05
C LYS A 293 -22.95 26.62 24.71
N LYS A 294 -22.44 27.56 23.92
CA LYS A 294 -21.04 27.64 23.53
C LYS A 294 -20.17 28.15 24.68
N ASN A 295 -18.96 27.61 24.77
CA ASN A 295 -17.92 28.14 25.63
C ASN A 295 -17.05 29.16 24.87
N ASN A 296 -17.35 30.45 25.01
CA ASN A 296 -16.62 31.55 24.35
C ASN A 296 -15.16 31.69 24.82
N LEU A 297 -14.72 30.94 25.83
CA LEU A 297 -13.34 30.95 26.34
C LEU A 297 -12.41 30.02 25.54
N ASN A 298 -12.94 29.03 24.83
CA ASN A 298 -12.16 28.08 24.04
C ASN A 298 -11.92 28.62 22.62
N LYS A 299 -10.90 29.46 22.43
CA LYS A 299 -10.44 29.98 21.13
C LYS A 299 -9.56 28.97 20.34
N ASP A 300 -9.90 27.69 20.37
CA ASP A 300 -9.25 26.74 19.46
C ASP A 300 -9.73 27.00 18.04
N GLN A 301 -8.86 27.61 17.22
CA GLN A 301 -9.12 27.96 15.81
C GLN A 301 -9.25 26.73 14.89
N THR A 302 -9.12 25.51 15.41
CA THR A 302 -9.19 24.23 14.68
C THR A 302 -10.55 23.52 14.81
N GLY A 303 -11.62 24.26 15.13
CA GLY A 303 -12.99 23.76 15.12
C GLY A 303 -13.48 23.50 13.69
N GLY A 304 -13.51 22.24 13.26
CA GLY A 304 -14.08 21.86 11.97
C GLY A 304 -13.75 20.44 11.51
N ILE A 305 -12.59 19.91 11.89
CA ILE A 305 -12.12 18.59 11.42
C ILE A 305 -13.07 17.47 11.89
N GLY A 306 -13.57 17.55 13.12
CA GLY A 306 -14.50 16.55 13.67
C GLY A 306 -15.80 16.43 12.87
N MET A 307 -16.44 17.57 12.55
CA MET A 307 -17.71 17.57 11.82
C MET A 307 -17.53 17.19 10.34
N VAL A 308 -16.42 17.60 9.72
CA VAL A 308 -16.06 17.19 8.36
C VAL A 308 -15.88 15.66 8.30
N ASN A 309 -15.20 15.08 9.28
CA ASN A 309 -15.01 13.62 9.35
C ASN A 309 -16.34 12.88 9.58
N VAL A 310 -17.21 13.38 10.46
CA VAL A 310 -18.54 12.81 10.70
C VAL A 310 -19.40 12.87 9.43
N THR A 311 -19.43 14.02 8.76
CA THR A 311 -20.21 14.20 7.52
C THR A 311 -19.74 13.24 6.44
N ARG A 312 -18.42 13.16 6.20
CA ARG A 312 -17.84 12.20 5.25
C ARG A 312 -18.16 10.76 5.61
N ARG A 313 -18.16 10.41 6.90
CA ARG A 313 -18.51 9.07 7.35
C ARG A 313 -19.98 8.76 7.07
N LEU A 314 -20.88 9.69 7.35
CA LEU A 314 -22.31 9.56 7.03
C LEU A 314 -22.56 9.38 5.53
N GLU A 315 -21.88 10.15 4.67
CA GLU A 315 -21.96 10.00 3.21
C GLU A 315 -21.58 8.59 2.74
N LEU A 316 -20.53 8.01 3.34
CA LEU A 316 -20.03 6.68 2.97
C LEU A 316 -20.90 5.54 3.51
N THR A 317 -21.48 5.69 4.70
CA THR A 317 -22.19 4.59 5.39
C THR A 317 -23.71 4.66 5.30
N TYR A 318 -24.27 5.85 5.04
CA TYR A 318 -25.71 6.10 4.90
C TYR A 318 -26.03 6.90 3.63
N PRO A 319 -25.56 6.52 2.43
CA PRO A 319 -25.82 7.27 1.21
C PRO A 319 -27.34 7.46 1.00
N GLU A 320 -27.76 8.73 0.85
CA GLU A 320 -29.18 9.15 0.70
C GLU A 320 -30.11 8.78 1.88
N LYS A 321 -29.57 8.24 2.97
CA LYS A 321 -30.30 7.76 4.16
C LYS A 321 -30.07 8.62 5.40
N TYR A 322 -29.45 9.80 5.25
CA TYR A 322 -29.28 10.73 6.35
C TYR A 322 -29.65 12.16 5.96
N LYS A 323 -30.04 12.94 6.97
CA LYS A 323 -30.06 14.41 6.91
C LYS A 323 -29.39 14.96 8.14
N LEU A 324 -28.42 15.84 7.96
CA LEU A 324 -27.70 16.51 9.03
C LEU A 324 -27.95 18.01 8.92
N SER A 325 -28.51 18.61 9.98
CA SER A 325 -28.68 20.05 10.13
C SER A 325 -27.84 20.54 11.31
N VAL A 326 -27.06 21.60 11.10
CA VAL A 326 -26.23 22.21 12.14
C VAL A 326 -26.53 23.70 12.18
N GLU A 327 -27.04 24.15 13.32
CA GLU A 327 -27.29 25.55 13.59
C GLU A 327 -26.27 26.09 14.61
N ASN A 328 -25.48 27.06 14.17
CA ASN A 328 -24.34 27.56 14.91
C ASN A 328 -24.52 29.04 15.29
N HIS A 329 -25.43 29.32 16.22
CA HIS A 329 -25.77 30.67 16.68
C HIS A 329 -24.68 31.30 17.56
N GLU A 330 -24.75 32.61 17.85
CA GLU A 330 -23.67 33.31 18.58
C GLU A 330 -23.35 32.69 19.96
N HIS A 331 -24.39 32.23 20.68
CA HIS A 331 -24.26 31.67 22.03
C HIS A 331 -24.60 30.20 22.14
N ASP A 332 -25.28 29.64 21.15
CA ASP A 332 -25.81 28.28 21.21
C ASP A 332 -25.37 27.47 19.99
N TYR A 333 -25.24 26.17 20.21
CA TYR A 333 -24.98 25.17 19.18
C TYR A 333 -26.12 24.16 19.20
N TYR A 334 -26.69 23.89 18.03
CA TYR A 334 -27.72 22.88 17.84
C TYR A 334 -27.36 22.01 16.64
N CYS A 335 -27.54 20.71 16.79
CA CYS A 335 -27.31 19.74 15.73
C CYS A 335 -28.44 18.71 15.74
N GLU A 336 -28.97 18.45 14.56
CA GLU A 336 -30.02 17.47 14.30
C GLU A 336 -29.53 16.49 13.24
N LEU A 337 -29.57 15.20 13.56
CA LEU A 337 -29.24 14.12 12.67
C LEU A 337 -30.45 13.20 12.56
N TYR A 338 -30.98 13.09 11.34
CA TYR A 338 -31.98 12.10 10.98
C TYR A 338 -31.31 10.96 10.21
N LEU A 339 -31.53 9.72 10.64
CA LEU A 339 -31.06 8.51 9.98
C LEU A 339 -32.24 7.58 9.65
N ASN A 340 -32.22 7.02 8.46
CA ASN A 340 -32.97 5.81 8.13
C ASN A 340 -32.06 4.60 8.35
N LEU A 341 -32.36 3.82 9.40
CA LEU A 341 -31.47 2.78 9.94
C LEU A 341 -31.33 1.59 9.00
#